data_AF-A0AAN4W5B5-F1
#
_entry.id   AF-A0AAN4W5B5-F1
#
_cell.length_a   1.000
_cell.length_b   1.000
_cell.length_c   1.000
_cell.angle_alpha   90.00
_cell.angle_beta   90.00
_cell.angle_gamma   90.00
#
_symmetry.space_group_name_H-M   'P 1'
#
loop_
_entity.id
_entity.type
_entity.pdbx_description
1 polymer ?
#
loop_
_entity_poly.entity_id
_entity_poly.type
_entity_poly.pdbx_seq_one_letter_code
_entity_poly.pdbx_strand_id
1 'polypeptide(L)'
;MKADNFPYEQLAQIGLTRGAIDGMKKEEREALFQGKTSPLLDLSIRKNEIAFVGKGKISLYEKSGGEIGIKVHPVRAEIKNNYSLSPKQYERLQSGETVIHDTLDKGKSRTYLLQADKQTNEVRSTEVRTVKIPDKIQGYALKNEEKNMLKQGQRVEFQNEKGERQSIKLDLIDPKGIKVEPVLLAKDNSLKQSQSNSISR
;
A
#
# COMPACT_ATOMS: atom_id res chain seq x y z
N MET A 1 3.32 -16.30 13.06
CA MET A 1 2.74 -17.44 12.32
C MET A 1 3.84 -18.35 11.77
N LYS A 2 3.69 -19.68 11.87
CA LYS A 2 4.59 -20.65 11.21
C LYS A 2 4.34 -20.64 9.70
N ALA A 3 5.39 -20.79 8.90
CA ALA A 3 5.36 -20.62 7.44
C ALA A 3 4.34 -21.54 6.74
N ASP A 4 3.69 -21.02 5.71
CA ASP A 4 2.88 -21.73 4.71
C ASP A 4 1.67 -22.55 5.17
N ASN A 5 1.25 -22.45 6.45
CA ASN A 5 0.01 -23.07 6.91
C ASN A 5 -1.20 -22.13 6.75
N PHE A 6 -1.74 -22.03 5.54
CA PHE A 6 -2.93 -21.23 5.28
C PHE A 6 -4.17 -21.87 5.93
N PRO A 7 -5.11 -21.08 6.47
CA PRO A 7 -6.38 -21.57 7.03
C PRO A 7 -7.36 -21.94 5.91
N TYR A 8 -7.05 -23.00 5.14
CA TYR A 8 -7.79 -23.35 3.91
C TYR A 8 -9.27 -23.66 4.16
N GLU A 9 -9.62 -24.21 5.32
CA GLU A 9 -11.03 -24.44 5.69
C GLU A 9 -11.79 -23.12 5.86
N GLN A 10 -11.20 -22.15 6.56
CA GLN A 10 -11.79 -20.81 6.74
C GLN A 10 -11.81 -20.02 5.43
N LEU A 11 -10.80 -20.21 4.56
CA LEU A 11 -10.76 -19.60 3.22
C LEU A 11 -11.90 -20.13 2.33
N ALA A 12 -12.19 -21.45 2.40
CA ALA A 12 -13.31 -22.04 1.67
C ALA A 12 -14.67 -21.45 2.09
N GLN A 13 -14.84 -21.10 3.38
CA GLN A 13 -16.06 -20.45 3.88
C GLN A 13 -16.33 -19.06 3.28
N ILE A 14 -15.31 -18.42 2.71
CA ILE A 14 -15.43 -17.14 2.00
C ILE A 14 -15.31 -17.30 0.47
N GLY A 15 -15.44 -18.53 -0.02
CA GLY A 15 -15.48 -18.85 -1.45
C GLY A 15 -14.09 -18.95 -2.10
N LEU A 16 -13.02 -18.97 -1.32
CA LEU A 16 -11.66 -19.09 -1.84
C LEU A 16 -11.20 -20.55 -1.86
N THR A 17 -10.82 -21.02 -3.04
CA THR A 17 -10.26 -22.36 -3.21
C THR A 17 -8.78 -22.38 -2.84
N ARG A 18 -8.25 -23.57 -2.54
CA ARG A 18 -6.80 -23.77 -2.36
C ARG A 18 -6.00 -23.29 -3.57
N GLY A 19 -6.47 -23.58 -4.79
CA GLY A 19 -5.83 -23.13 -6.02
C GLY A 19 -5.77 -21.61 -6.17
N ALA A 20 -6.76 -20.87 -5.65
CA ALA A 20 -6.74 -19.41 -5.66
C ALA A 20 -5.61 -18.84 -4.79
N ILE A 21 -5.28 -19.50 -3.68
CA ILE A 21 -4.16 -19.11 -2.80
C ILE A 21 -2.84 -19.60 -3.38
N ASP A 22 -2.75 -20.88 -3.76
CA ASP A 22 -1.51 -21.48 -4.25
C ASP A 22 -1.05 -20.88 -5.59
N GLY A 23 -1.99 -20.34 -6.38
CA GLY A 23 -1.72 -19.61 -7.61
C GLY A 23 -1.18 -18.19 -7.42
N MET A 24 -1.18 -17.65 -6.19
CA MET A 24 -0.56 -16.36 -5.90
C MET A 24 0.97 -16.45 -6.01
N LYS A 25 1.59 -15.33 -6.36
CA LYS A 25 3.05 -15.22 -6.35
C LYS A 25 3.58 -15.49 -4.93
N LYS A 26 4.80 -16.00 -4.85
CA LYS A 26 5.43 -16.32 -3.55
C LYS A 26 5.43 -15.10 -2.62
N GLU A 27 5.77 -13.93 -3.15
CA GLU A 27 5.82 -12.68 -2.39
C GLU A 27 4.44 -12.26 -1.86
N GLU A 28 3.38 -12.53 -2.63
CA GLU A 28 1.99 -12.22 -2.23
C GLU A 28 1.53 -13.15 -1.09
N ARG A 29 1.88 -14.44 -1.17
CA ARG A 29 1.60 -15.42 -0.11
C ARG A 29 2.34 -15.09 1.18
N GLU A 30 3.63 -14.78 1.08
CA GLU A 30 4.46 -14.38 2.22
C GLU A 30 3.92 -13.09 2.88
N ALA A 31 3.55 -12.10 2.08
CA ALA A 31 2.95 -10.88 2.58
C ALA A 31 1.61 -11.14 3.29
N LEU A 32 0.76 -12.00 2.72
CA LEU A 32 -0.51 -12.40 3.32
C LEU A 32 -0.32 -13.05 4.70
N PHE A 33 0.68 -13.92 4.85
CA PHE A 33 1.07 -14.49 6.15
C PHE A 33 1.62 -13.48 7.15
N GLN A 34 2.22 -12.40 6.67
CA GLN A 34 2.65 -11.27 7.50
C GLN A 34 1.49 -10.33 7.85
N GLY A 35 0.26 -10.69 7.49
CA GLY A 35 -0.96 -9.91 7.73
C GLY A 35 -1.17 -8.75 6.77
N LYS A 36 -0.41 -8.70 5.67
CA LYS A 36 -0.72 -7.82 4.53
C LYS A 36 -1.92 -8.36 3.77
N THR A 37 -2.42 -7.56 2.85
CA THR A 37 -3.54 -7.95 2.00
C THR A 37 -3.11 -8.82 0.83
N SER A 38 -4.00 -9.72 0.43
CA SER A 38 -3.94 -10.42 -0.86
C SER A 38 -4.10 -9.45 -2.04
N PRO A 39 -3.85 -9.91 -3.28
CA PRO A 39 -4.46 -9.35 -4.48
C PRO A 39 -6.00 -9.32 -4.39
N LEU A 40 -6.64 -8.64 -5.35
CA LEU A 40 -8.09 -8.61 -5.44
C LEU A 40 -8.63 -10.00 -5.84
N LEU A 41 -9.61 -10.49 -5.09
CA LEU A 41 -10.20 -11.82 -5.23
C LEU A 41 -11.73 -11.72 -5.39
N ASP A 42 -12.32 -12.72 -6.02
CA ASP A 42 -13.76 -12.95 -5.99
C ASP A 42 -14.10 -13.72 -4.71
N LEU A 43 -15.00 -13.16 -3.90
CA LEU A 43 -15.38 -13.69 -2.59
C LEU A 43 -16.86 -14.04 -2.59
N SER A 44 -17.19 -15.15 -1.93
CA SER A 44 -18.57 -15.62 -1.73
C SER A 44 -18.71 -16.06 -0.27
N ILE A 45 -19.36 -15.22 0.53
CA ILE A 45 -19.56 -15.44 1.95
C ILE A 45 -21.04 -15.71 2.16
N ARG A 46 -21.35 -16.87 2.74
CA ARG A 46 -22.71 -17.22 3.15
C ARG A 46 -22.66 -17.63 4.61
N LYS A 47 -23.10 -16.74 5.49
CA LYS A 47 -23.16 -17.02 6.93
C LYS A 47 -24.42 -16.40 7.52
N ASN A 48 -25.27 -17.25 8.09
CA ASN A 48 -26.59 -16.87 8.60
C ASN A 48 -27.39 -16.15 7.49
N GLU A 49 -27.96 -14.98 7.79
CA GLU A 49 -28.69 -14.13 6.83
C GLU A 49 -27.78 -13.25 5.96
N ILE A 50 -26.46 -13.25 6.21
CA ILE A 50 -25.51 -12.44 5.45
C ILE A 50 -25.03 -13.25 4.24
N ALA A 51 -25.42 -12.79 3.06
CA ALA A 51 -24.87 -13.21 1.78
C ALA A 51 -24.04 -12.05 1.17
N PHE A 52 -22.75 -12.26 0.97
CA PHE A 52 -21.89 -11.37 0.21
C PHE A 52 -21.31 -12.12 -0.98
N VAL A 53 -21.53 -11.59 -2.18
CA VAL A 53 -20.85 -12.03 -3.40
C VAL A 53 -20.28 -10.79 -4.06
N GLY A 54 -18.97 -10.76 -4.24
CA GLY A 54 -18.31 -9.60 -4.82
C GLY A 54 -16.80 -9.65 -4.70
N LYS A 55 -16.16 -8.56 -5.13
CA LYS A 55 -14.70 -8.45 -5.08
C LYS A 55 -14.21 -7.91 -3.74
N GLY A 56 -13.05 -8.37 -3.32
CA GLY A 56 -12.39 -7.87 -2.12
C GLY A 56 -10.97 -8.42 -1.98
N LYS A 57 -10.23 -7.89 -1.02
CA LYS A 57 -8.96 -8.45 -0.56
C LYS A 57 -9.16 -9.15 0.77
N ILE A 58 -8.20 -9.98 1.17
CA ILE A 58 -8.18 -10.59 2.51
C ILE A 58 -6.86 -10.31 3.20
N SER A 59 -6.84 -10.31 4.53
CA SER A 59 -5.61 -10.36 5.32
C SER A 59 -5.72 -11.41 6.42
N LEU A 60 -4.60 -12.01 6.80
CA LEU A 60 -4.55 -12.95 7.91
C LEU A 60 -4.18 -12.23 9.21
N TYR A 61 -4.69 -12.70 10.34
CA TYR A 61 -4.28 -12.21 11.65
C TYR A 61 -4.34 -13.35 12.67
N GLU A 62 -3.53 -13.26 13.71
CA GLU A 62 -3.52 -14.27 14.77
C GLU A 62 -4.61 -13.93 15.79
N LYS A 63 -5.50 -14.89 16.06
CA LYS A 63 -6.51 -14.79 17.13
C LYS A 63 -5.89 -15.12 18.49
N SER A 64 -6.58 -14.77 19.56
CA SER A 64 -6.29 -15.28 20.90
C SER A 64 -6.29 -16.82 20.88
N GLY A 65 -5.17 -17.44 21.21
CA GLY A 65 -5.01 -18.91 21.19
C GLY A 65 -4.27 -19.47 19.98
N GLY A 66 -3.76 -18.63 19.07
CA GLY A 66 -2.87 -19.04 17.97
C GLY A 66 -3.58 -19.52 16.70
N GLU A 67 -4.92 -19.53 16.68
CA GLU A 67 -5.70 -19.77 15.46
C GLU A 67 -5.55 -18.59 14.48
N ILE A 68 -5.52 -18.85 13.18
CA ILE A 68 -5.44 -17.81 12.15
C ILE A 68 -6.86 -17.37 11.78
N GLY A 69 -7.14 -16.08 11.95
CA GLY A 69 -8.34 -15.41 11.46
C GLY A 69 -8.14 -14.79 10.09
N ILE A 70 -9.25 -14.61 9.36
CA ILE A 70 -9.28 -13.94 8.06
C ILE A 70 -10.11 -12.67 8.20
N LYS A 71 -9.53 -11.53 7.79
CA LYS A 71 -10.24 -10.27 7.66
C LYS A 71 -10.54 -10.01 6.20
N VAL A 72 -11.79 -9.68 5.90
CA VAL A 72 -12.26 -9.34 4.55
C VAL A 72 -12.23 -7.82 4.36
N HIS A 73 -11.73 -7.40 3.20
CA HIS A 73 -11.59 -6.03 2.76
C HIS A 73 -12.39 -5.82 1.48
N PRO A 74 -13.71 -5.60 1.57
CA PRO A 74 -14.58 -5.51 0.41
C PRO A 74 -14.28 -4.25 -0.40
N VAL A 75 -14.55 -4.30 -1.71
CA VAL A 75 -14.54 -3.10 -2.56
C VAL A 75 -15.67 -2.16 -2.15
N ARG A 76 -15.33 -0.90 -1.90
CA ARG A 76 -16.28 0.15 -1.51
C ARG A 76 -16.48 1.13 -2.65
N ALA A 77 -17.65 1.75 -2.71
CA ALA A 77 -17.96 2.79 -3.70
C ALA A 77 -17.04 4.01 -3.58
N GLU A 78 -16.65 4.36 -2.34
CA GLU A 78 -15.87 5.55 -2.04
C GLU A 78 -14.88 5.32 -0.90
N ILE A 79 -13.85 6.16 -0.87
CA ILE A 79 -12.95 6.27 0.28
C ILE A 79 -13.71 6.98 1.39
N LYS A 80 -13.69 6.45 2.61
CA LYS A 80 -14.30 7.12 3.77
C LYS A 80 -13.27 7.94 4.54
N ASN A 81 -13.60 9.19 4.88
CA ASN A 81 -12.74 10.06 5.70
C ASN A 81 -12.89 9.79 7.21
N ASN A 82 -12.63 8.54 7.62
CA ASN A 82 -12.76 8.13 9.03
C ASN A 82 -11.70 8.73 9.96
N TYR A 83 -10.65 9.36 9.40
CA TYR A 83 -9.56 9.99 10.14
C TYR A 83 -9.75 11.51 10.26
N SER A 84 -10.90 12.06 9.86
CA SER A 84 -11.17 13.50 9.92
C SER A 84 -10.07 14.34 9.25
N LEU A 85 -9.57 13.86 8.11
CA LEU A 85 -8.52 14.52 7.33
C LEU A 85 -9.00 15.88 6.84
N SER A 86 -8.09 16.85 6.80
CA SER A 86 -8.35 18.12 6.13
C SER A 86 -8.66 17.90 4.65
N PRO A 87 -9.39 18.81 3.99
CA PRO A 87 -9.73 18.67 2.57
C PRO A 87 -8.52 18.37 1.68
N LYS A 88 -7.40 19.08 1.90
CA LYS A 88 -6.15 18.87 1.16
C LYS A 88 -5.52 17.50 1.41
N GLN A 89 -5.54 17.01 2.65
CA GLN A 89 -5.05 15.67 2.97
C GLN A 89 -5.94 14.59 2.34
N TYR A 90 -7.25 14.79 2.39
CA TYR A 90 -8.22 13.86 1.84
C TYR A 90 -8.11 13.78 0.31
N GLU A 91 -7.96 14.91 -0.39
CA GLU A 91 -7.74 14.96 -1.83
C GLU A 91 -6.47 14.21 -2.25
N ARG A 92 -5.36 14.40 -1.53
CA ARG A 92 -4.11 13.65 -1.76
C ARG A 92 -4.28 12.15 -1.52
N LEU A 93 -5.04 11.78 -0.49
CA LEU A 93 -5.37 10.37 -0.24
C LEU A 93 -6.21 9.79 -1.41
N GLN A 94 -7.15 10.58 -1.93
CA GLN A 94 -7.97 10.24 -3.10
C GLN A 94 -7.18 10.19 -4.41
N SER A 95 -6.05 10.89 -4.55
CA SER A 95 -5.12 10.72 -5.67
C SER A 95 -4.25 9.47 -5.54
N GLY A 96 -4.14 8.92 -4.32
CA GLY A 96 -3.36 7.70 -4.02
C GLY A 96 -1.99 7.99 -3.42
N GLU A 97 -1.74 9.23 -3.05
CA GLU A 97 -0.57 9.60 -2.27
C GLU A 97 -0.66 9.07 -0.84
N THR A 98 0.51 8.92 -0.25
CA THR A 98 0.66 8.65 1.17
C THR A 98 0.55 9.96 1.95
N VAL A 99 -0.23 9.95 3.04
CA VAL A 99 -0.56 11.14 3.83
C VAL A 99 -0.13 10.93 5.28
N ILE A 100 0.60 11.89 5.84
CA ILE A 100 0.87 11.97 7.28
C ILE A 100 -0.30 12.64 7.97
N HIS A 101 -0.76 12.05 9.07
CA HIS A 101 -1.84 12.57 9.88
C HIS A 101 -1.55 12.36 11.37
N ASP A 102 -1.57 13.46 12.12
CA ASP A 102 -1.43 13.45 13.57
C ASP A 102 -2.80 13.37 14.24
N THR A 103 -2.93 12.52 15.24
CA THR A 103 -4.15 12.36 16.02
C THR A 103 -3.84 12.16 17.50
N LEU A 104 -4.81 12.46 18.36
CA LEU A 104 -4.72 12.20 19.79
C LEU A 104 -5.40 10.87 20.11
N ASP A 105 -4.61 9.88 20.49
CA ASP A 105 -5.11 8.59 20.98
C ASP A 105 -4.88 8.50 22.50
N LYS A 106 -5.97 8.54 23.27
CA LYS A 106 -5.95 8.52 24.75
C LYS A 106 -5.01 9.58 25.36
N GLY A 107 -5.08 10.81 24.83
CA GLY A 107 -4.28 11.95 25.29
C GLY A 107 -2.82 11.92 24.84
N LYS A 108 -2.39 10.94 24.03
CA LYS A 108 -1.05 10.89 23.44
C LYS A 108 -1.11 11.23 21.96
N SER A 109 -0.30 12.19 21.53
CA SER A 109 -0.12 12.46 20.11
C SER A 109 0.52 11.26 19.41
N ARG A 110 -0.10 10.84 18.31
CA ARG A 110 0.37 9.76 17.44
C ARG A 110 0.31 10.19 16.00
N THR A 111 1.39 9.93 15.29
CA THR A 111 1.49 10.19 13.86
C THR A 111 1.24 8.90 13.08
N TYR A 112 0.29 8.95 12.16
CA TYR A 112 -0.03 7.86 11.25
C TYR A 112 0.34 8.21 9.82
N LEU A 113 0.83 7.21 9.11
CA LEU A 113 0.97 7.21 7.67
C LEU A 113 -0.26 6.52 7.09
N LEU A 114 -0.96 7.20 6.20
CA LEU A 114 -2.21 6.76 5.58
C LEU A 114 -2.04 6.59 4.06
N GLN A 115 -2.66 5.57 3.49
CA GLN A 115 -2.73 5.39 2.03
C GLN A 115 -4.04 4.71 1.65
N ALA A 116 -4.70 5.19 0.59
CA ALA A 116 -5.88 4.52 0.05
C ALA A 116 -5.47 3.37 -0.88
N ASP A 117 -6.04 2.20 -0.65
CA ASP A 117 -6.02 1.10 -1.61
C ASP A 117 -7.02 1.41 -2.73
N LYS A 118 -6.51 1.72 -3.93
CA LYS A 118 -7.36 2.06 -5.08
C LYS A 118 -8.26 0.92 -5.57
N GLN A 119 -7.94 -0.32 -5.24
CA GLN A 119 -8.76 -1.45 -5.64
C GLN A 119 -9.97 -1.63 -4.73
N THR A 120 -9.88 -1.23 -3.45
CA THR A 120 -10.95 -1.45 -2.46
C THR A 120 -11.55 -0.17 -1.89
N ASN A 121 -10.94 0.98 -2.17
CA ASN A 121 -11.23 2.27 -1.54
C ASN A 121 -11.10 2.24 0.00
N GLU A 122 -10.32 1.30 0.54
CA GLU A 122 -10.01 1.25 1.97
C GLU A 122 -8.78 2.07 2.29
N VAL A 123 -8.86 2.87 3.36
CA VAL A 123 -7.71 3.59 3.91
C VAL A 123 -6.91 2.64 4.80
N ARG A 124 -5.68 2.37 4.40
CA ARG A 124 -4.67 1.68 5.22
C ARG A 124 -3.91 2.70 6.05
N SER A 125 -3.57 2.29 7.26
CA SER A 125 -2.83 3.11 8.20
C SER A 125 -1.75 2.30 8.91
N THR A 126 -0.64 2.96 9.21
CA THR A 126 0.36 2.44 10.14
C THR A 126 0.87 3.58 11.00
N GLU A 127 1.18 3.29 12.26
CA GLU A 127 1.80 4.28 13.13
C GLU A 127 3.26 4.49 12.71
N VAL A 128 3.69 5.74 12.51
CA VAL A 128 5.01 6.04 11.94
C VAL A 128 6.16 5.48 12.80
N ARG A 129 6.01 5.51 14.13
CA ARG A 129 7.04 5.01 15.05
C ARG A 129 7.28 3.50 14.96
N THR A 130 6.30 2.72 14.48
CA THR A 130 6.42 1.26 14.37
C THR A 130 7.02 0.82 13.04
N VAL A 131 7.14 1.75 12.07
CA VAL A 131 7.72 1.47 10.76
C VAL A 131 9.21 1.20 10.88
N LYS A 132 9.62 0.01 10.45
CA LYS A 132 11.02 -0.39 10.28
C LYS A 132 11.40 -0.28 8.82
N ILE A 133 12.42 0.53 8.52
CA ILE A 133 12.95 0.67 7.16
C ILE A 133 14.25 -0.13 7.08
N PRO A 134 14.42 -1.01 6.06
CA PRO A 134 15.67 -1.72 5.84
C PRO A 134 16.85 -0.78 5.67
N ASP A 135 18.05 -1.24 6.01
CA ASP A 135 19.28 -0.45 5.80
C ASP A 135 19.66 -0.33 4.32
N LYS A 136 19.28 -1.32 3.51
CA LYS A 136 19.57 -1.37 2.08
C LYS A 136 18.34 -1.74 1.27
N ILE A 137 18.17 -1.08 0.13
CA ILE A 137 17.11 -1.36 -0.85
C ILE A 137 17.78 -1.43 -2.21
N GLN A 138 17.69 -2.59 -2.88
CA GLN A 138 18.34 -2.82 -4.19
C GLN A 138 19.83 -2.43 -4.19
N GLY A 139 20.57 -2.80 -3.14
CA GLY A 139 21.99 -2.48 -2.99
C GLY A 139 22.29 -1.07 -2.45
N TYR A 140 21.36 -0.13 -2.63
CA TYR A 140 21.49 1.25 -2.12
C TYR A 140 21.35 1.30 -0.60
N ALA A 141 22.36 1.86 0.08
CA ALA A 141 22.36 2.03 1.54
C ALA A 141 21.70 3.34 1.95
N LEU A 142 20.61 3.24 2.70
CA LEU A 142 19.82 4.38 3.15
C LEU A 142 20.46 5.08 4.34
N LYS A 143 20.61 6.40 4.23
CA LYS A 143 21.00 7.29 5.33
C LYS A 143 19.85 7.47 6.33
N ASN A 144 20.17 7.94 7.53
CA ASN A 144 19.16 8.16 8.56
C ASN A 144 18.16 9.25 8.15
N GLU A 145 18.63 10.30 7.47
CA GLU A 145 17.80 11.37 6.93
C GLU A 145 16.80 10.82 5.91
N GLU A 146 17.25 9.97 5.00
CA GLU A 146 16.42 9.31 3.97
C GLU A 146 15.37 8.39 4.60
N LYS A 147 15.74 7.62 5.63
CA LYS A 147 14.78 6.82 6.40
C LYS A 147 13.72 7.71 7.06
N ASN A 148 14.11 8.86 7.59
CA ASN A 148 13.17 9.80 8.19
C ASN A 148 12.25 10.44 7.13
N MET A 149 12.78 10.79 5.95
CA MET A 149 11.98 11.27 4.81
C MET A 149 10.92 10.23 4.40
N LEU A 150 11.33 8.97 4.25
CA LEU A 150 10.40 7.88 3.93
C LEU A 150 9.30 7.73 4.99
N LYS A 151 9.66 7.78 6.29
CA LYS A 151 8.70 7.76 7.41
C LYS A 151 7.72 8.93 7.41
N GLN A 152 8.11 10.07 6.84
CA GLN A 152 7.26 11.24 6.64
C GLN A 152 6.43 11.18 5.33
N GLY A 153 6.42 10.03 4.64
CA GLY A 153 5.68 9.84 3.40
C GLY A 153 6.35 10.48 2.17
N GLN A 154 7.60 10.94 2.30
CA GLN A 154 8.35 11.51 1.20
C GLN A 154 9.02 10.42 0.35
N ARG A 155 9.48 10.80 -0.84
CA ARG A 155 10.27 9.94 -1.74
C ARG A 155 11.76 10.18 -1.51
N VAL A 156 12.56 9.14 -1.67
CA VAL A 156 14.02 9.20 -1.71
C VAL A 156 14.47 8.77 -3.10
N GLU A 157 15.12 9.67 -3.84
CA GLU A 157 15.69 9.34 -5.15
C GLU A 157 17.12 8.84 -5.00
N PHE A 158 17.47 7.83 -5.77
CA PHE A 158 18.81 7.25 -5.81
C PHE A 158 19.14 6.75 -7.22
N GLN A 159 20.41 6.46 -7.44
CA GLN A 159 20.87 5.82 -8.67
C GLN A 159 21.30 4.39 -8.34
N ASN A 160 20.80 3.41 -9.09
CA ASN A 160 21.19 2.02 -8.90
C ASN A 160 22.57 1.72 -9.50
N GLU A 161 23.06 0.50 -9.32
CA GLU A 161 24.38 0.05 -9.82
C GLU A 161 24.52 0.15 -11.35
N LYS A 162 23.41 0.21 -12.09
CA LYS A 162 23.38 0.36 -13.56
C LYS A 162 23.33 1.82 -14.01
N GLY A 163 23.34 2.77 -13.10
CA GLY A 163 23.23 4.19 -13.42
C GLY A 163 21.79 4.69 -13.64
N GLU A 164 20.77 3.88 -13.37
CA GLU A 164 19.37 4.25 -13.57
C GLU A 164 18.84 5.02 -12.35
N ARG A 165 18.17 6.14 -12.57
CA ARG A 165 17.53 6.92 -11.49
C ARG A 165 16.23 6.25 -11.07
N GLN A 166 16.08 6.03 -9.77
CA GLN A 166 14.92 5.40 -9.15
C GLN A 166 14.50 6.19 -7.93
N SER A 167 13.24 6.03 -7.53
CA SER A 167 12.67 6.61 -6.32
C SER A 167 12.13 5.51 -5.42
N ILE A 168 12.36 5.67 -4.12
CA ILE A 168 11.86 4.80 -3.05
C ILE A 168 10.77 5.57 -2.33
N LYS A 169 9.65 4.90 -2.04
CA LYS A 169 8.62 5.42 -1.14
C LYS A 169 8.03 4.30 -0.29
N LEU A 170 7.53 4.64 0.89
CA LEU A 170 6.67 3.73 1.63
C LEU A 170 5.35 3.53 0.88
N ASP A 171 4.92 2.28 0.80
CA ASP A 171 3.67 1.88 0.17
C ASP A 171 2.99 0.83 1.04
N LEU A 172 1.89 1.20 1.67
CA LEU A 172 1.13 0.36 2.59
C LEU A 172 0.36 -0.75 1.87
N ILE A 173 0.23 -0.66 0.54
CA ILE A 173 -0.48 -1.62 -0.30
C ILE A 173 0.50 -2.62 -0.92
N ASP A 174 1.72 -2.20 -1.22
CA ASP A 174 2.77 -3.08 -1.75
C ASP A 174 3.07 -4.23 -0.78
N PRO A 175 3.17 -5.49 -1.25
CA PRO A 175 3.54 -6.64 -0.44
C PRO A 175 4.81 -6.44 0.41
N LYS A 176 5.80 -5.72 -0.14
CA LYS A 176 7.08 -5.41 0.53
C LYS A 176 7.00 -4.20 1.45
N GLY A 177 5.88 -3.46 1.44
CA GLY A 177 5.70 -2.22 2.22
C GLY A 177 6.44 -1.00 1.66
N ILE A 178 7.18 -1.18 0.56
CA ILE A 178 8.02 -0.19 -0.10
C ILE A 178 7.85 -0.36 -1.59
N LYS A 179 7.69 0.75 -2.31
CA LYS A 179 7.67 0.78 -3.76
C LYS A 179 8.94 1.44 -4.29
N VAL A 180 9.56 0.82 -5.28
CA VAL A 180 10.69 1.39 -6.04
C VAL A 180 10.23 1.62 -7.48
N GLU A 181 10.35 2.85 -7.97
CA GLU A 181 9.85 3.26 -9.29
C GLU A 181 10.95 4.02 -10.06
N PRO A 182 11.15 3.79 -11.36
CA PRO A 182 12.04 4.62 -12.18
C PRO A 182 11.64 6.09 -12.13
N VAL A 183 12.62 6.98 -12.04
CA VAL A 183 12.38 8.42 -12.19
C VAL A 183 12.50 8.75 -13.67
N LEU A 184 11.35 8.95 -14.33
CA LEU A 184 11.34 9.42 -15.70
C LEU A 184 11.69 10.90 -15.71
N LEU A 185 12.79 11.26 -16.37
CA LEU A 185 13.07 12.66 -16.70
C LEU A 185 11.92 13.15 -17.57
N ALA A 186 11.22 14.20 -17.12
CA ALA A 186 10.37 14.96 -18.03
C ALA A 186 11.27 15.40 -19.20
N LYS A 187 10.94 15.01 -20.42
CA LYS A 187 11.62 15.54 -21.59
C LYS A 187 11.47 17.06 -21.55
N ASP A 188 12.57 17.79 -21.41
CA ASP A 188 12.61 19.23 -21.50
C ASP A 188 11.88 19.69 -22.78
N ASN A 189 10.69 20.25 -22.61
CA ASN A 189 9.86 20.74 -23.70
C ASN A 189 10.21 22.22 -24.01
N SER A 190 11.51 22.54 -24.01
CA SER A 190 12.04 23.91 -24.10
C SER A 190 12.73 24.23 -25.44
N LEU A 191 12.31 23.60 -26.54
CA LEU A 191 12.82 23.89 -27.89
C LEU A 191 11.72 23.87 -28.98
N LYS A 192 10.61 24.60 -28.82
CA LYS A 192 9.68 24.94 -29.93
C LYS A 192 8.96 26.29 -29.77
N GLN A 193 9.64 27.35 -29.33
CA GLN A 193 9.07 28.72 -29.38
C GLN A 193 10.02 29.79 -29.93
N SER A 194 11.05 29.38 -30.69
CA SER A 194 12.03 30.31 -31.28
C SER A 194 11.92 30.50 -32.80
N GLN A 195 10.89 29.96 -33.48
CA GLN A 195 10.79 30.04 -34.95
C GLN A 195 9.45 30.58 -35.48
N SER A 196 8.68 31.34 -34.70
CA SER A 196 7.48 32.02 -35.23
C SER A 196 7.53 33.55 -35.23
N ASN A 197 8.66 34.17 -34.84
CA ASN A 197 8.86 35.62 -34.99
C ASN A 197 9.88 35.93 -36.09
N SER A 198 9.55 35.58 -37.33
CA SER A 198 10.04 36.31 -38.50
C SER A 198 9.14 35.99 -39.69
N ILE A 199 8.87 37.04 -40.50
CA ILE A 199 7.99 37.09 -41.69
C ILE A 199 6.53 37.39 -41.28
N SER A 200 5.91 38.53 -41.62
CA SER A 200 6.09 39.54 -42.68
C SER A 200 5.37 40.81 -42.22
N ARG A 201 5.98 42.01 -42.31
CA ARG A 201 5.82 42.98 -43.42
C ARG A 201 4.40 43.14 -43.92
#